data_AF-A0A8T0EYT0-F1
#
_entry.id   AF-A0A8T0EYT0-F1
#
_cell.length_a   1.000
_cell.length_b   1.000
_cell.length_c   1.000
_cell.angle_alpha   90.00
_cell.angle_beta   90.00
_cell.angle_gamma   90.00
#
_symmetry.space_group_name_H-M   'P 1'
#
loop_
_entity.id
_entity.type
_entity.pdbx_description
1 polymer ?
#
loop_
_entity_poly.entity_id
_entity_poly.type
_entity_poly.pdbx_seq_one_letter_code
_entity_poly.pdbx_strand_id
1 'polypeptide(L)'
;MRKAIYNATAFYSKFPPKDGVQKLQKCMINVTYHVFGRHEQCIEAFCKEGKKTERDMVEDLQNSGLLFIVMTAIQNLAAHSKSLLFAADNNCVEQFNAIVAKFIGGKRINFCLRNSYQARCNGAVISHNSRSLMSSVHKNMYNTSPGICVKSLERKRQKERQQRKGKLHQCRKTLFRDKARNKSYGPSAEKPDLLEQEFRQKREQMIKSLQLSDAEAASLERATIEQKGSSLWREERRKRLTASDFGIICCRKESTSCENIIKNKLKFPFSFGRL
;
A
#
# COMPACT_ATOMS: atom_id res chain seq x y z
N MET A 1 6.24 -27.78 -8.82
CA MET A 1 5.50 -27.17 -9.94
C MET A 1 6.25 -26.00 -10.63
N ARG A 2 6.57 -24.89 -9.95
CA ARG A 2 7.20 -23.69 -10.59
C ARG A 2 8.42 -24.00 -11.49
N LYS A 3 9.39 -24.77 -11.00
CA LYS A 3 10.59 -25.16 -11.77
C LYS A 3 10.25 -25.97 -13.03
N ALA A 4 9.25 -26.85 -12.94
CA ALA A 4 8.80 -27.65 -14.09
C ALA A 4 8.19 -26.76 -15.17
N ILE A 5 7.37 -25.78 -14.78
CA ILE A 5 6.77 -24.82 -15.72
C ILE A 5 7.86 -23.99 -16.42
N TYR A 6 8.85 -23.47 -15.69
CA TYR A 6 9.95 -22.71 -16.27
C TYR A 6 10.78 -23.53 -17.28
N ASN A 7 11.06 -24.78 -16.94
CA ASN A 7 11.79 -25.69 -17.84
C ASN A 7 10.95 -26.02 -19.09
N ALA A 8 9.63 -26.22 -18.93
CA ALA A 8 8.71 -26.46 -20.03
C ALA A 8 8.61 -25.26 -20.96
N THR A 9 8.49 -24.03 -20.43
CA THR A 9 8.46 -22.80 -21.26
C THR A 9 9.75 -22.63 -22.05
N ALA A 10 10.91 -22.88 -21.44
CA ALA A 10 12.21 -22.81 -22.12
C ALA A 10 12.33 -23.87 -23.22
N PHE A 11 11.85 -25.09 -22.98
CA PHE A 11 11.85 -26.16 -23.97
C PHE A 11 10.94 -25.85 -25.17
N TYR A 12 9.70 -25.42 -24.91
CA TYR A 12 8.71 -25.16 -25.96
C TYR A 12 8.95 -23.88 -26.75
N SER A 13 9.75 -22.95 -26.24
CA SER A 13 10.18 -21.74 -26.97
C SER A 13 10.93 -22.03 -28.28
N LYS A 14 11.50 -23.24 -28.42
CA LYS A 14 12.25 -23.68 -29.60
C LYS A 14 11.35 -24.14 -30.76
N PHE A 15 10.06 -24.35 -30.51
CA PHE A 15 9.11 -24.84 -31.50
C PHE A 15 8.37 -23.68 -32.20
N PRO A 16 7.76 -23.92 -33.39
CA PRO A 16 6.91 -22.94 -34.04
C PRO A 16 5.84 -22.39 -33.07
N PRO A 17 5.55 -21.09 -33.08
CA PRO A 17 4.78 -20.47 -31.98
C PRO A 17 3.38 -21.03 -31.78
N LYS A 18 2.67 -21.40 -32.86
CA LYS A 18 1.30 -21.95 -32.76
C LYS A 18 1.30 -23.32 -32.08
N ASP A 19 2.22 -24.19 -32.47
CA ASP A 19 2.31 -25.56 -31.94
C ASP A 19 2.95 -25.57 -30.54
N GLY A 20 3.93 -24.70 -30.31
CA GLY A 20 4.59 -24.54 -29.02
C GLY A 20 3.61 -24.11 -27.92
N VAL A 21 2.69 -23.19 -28.23
CA VAL A 21 1.66 -22.73 -27.26
C VAL A 21 0.71 -23.86 -26.88
N GLN A 22 0.17 -24.61 -27.85
CA GLN A 22 -0.75 -25.71 -27.56
C GLN A 22 -0.08 -26.84 -26.78
N LYS A 23 1.15 -27.21 -27.15
CA LYS A 23 1.93 -28.25 -26.46
C LYS A 23 2.31 -27.81 -25.04
N LEU A 24 2.71 -26.55 -24.85
CA LEU A 24 2.99 -25.98 -23.53
C LEU A 24 1.73 -26.00 -22.65
N GLN A 25 0.58 -25.58 -23.16
CA GLN A 25 -0.68 -25.57 -22.41
C GLN A 25 -1.04 -26.98 -21.90
N LYS A 26 -0.97 -27.99 -22.78
CA LYS A 26 -1.20 -29.40 -22.40
C LYS A 26 -0.18 -29.88 -21.36
N CYS A 27 1.10 -29.54 -21.55
CA CYS A 27 2.15 -29.87 -20.61
C CYS A 27 1.90 -29.26 -19.23
N MET A 28 1.48 -27.99 -19.15
CA MET A 28 1.21 -27.31 -17.89
C MET A 28 0.08 -27.95 -17.10
N ILE A 29 -0.98 -28.40 -17.77
CA ILE A 29 -2.06 -29.17 -17.13
C ILE A 29 -1.52 -30.50 -16.62
N ASN A 30 -0.69 -31.19 -17.40
CA ASN A 30 -0.11 -32.47 -16.99
C ASN A 30 0.93 -32.36 -15.86
N VAL A 31 1.52 -31.18 -15.63
CA VAL A 31 2.48 -30.97 -14.53
C VAL A 31 1.85 -31.25 -13.16
N THR A 32 0.55 -31.04 -12.96
CA THR A 32 -0.11 -31.36 -11.68
C THR A 32 -0.18 -32.87 -11.48
N TYR A 33 -0.68 -33.61 -12.48
CA TYR A 33 -0.73 -35.07 -12.45
C TYR A 33 0.66 -35.67 -12.25
N HIS A 34 1.67 -35.16 -12.96
CA HIS A 34 3.07 -35.56 -12.79
C HIS A 34 3.60 -35.35 -11.35
N VAL A 35 3.21 -34.26 -10.69
CA VAL A 35 3.66 -33.96 -9.32
C VAL A 35 2.98 -34.86 -8.29
N PHE A 36 1.80 -35.38 -8.59
CA PHE A 36 1.03 -36.25 -7.71
C PHE A 36 1.15 -37.74 -8.06
N GLY A 37 2.13 -38.12 -8.89
CA GLY A 37 2.48 -39.52 -9.18
C GLY A 37 1.82 -40.13 -10.41
N ARG A 38 0.97 -39.39 -11.15
CA ARG A 38 0.36 -39.89 -12.39
C ARG A 38 1.18 -39.48 -13.61
N HIS A 39 1.75 -40.48 -14.29
CA HIS A 39 2.77 -40.26 -15.33
C HIS A 39 2.32 -40.55 -16.78
N GLU A 40 1.04 -40.82 -17.02
CA GLU A 40 0.49 -41.26 -18.32
C GLU A 40 0.80 -40.34 -19.50
N GLN A 41 0.73 -39.03 -19.30
CA GLN A 41 0.90 -38.01 -20.36
C GLN A 41 2.23 -37.24 -20.22
N CYS A 42 3.18 -37.79 -19.47
CA CYS A 42 4.45 -37.14 -19.23
C CYS A 42 5.36 -37.16 -20.45
N ILE A 43 6.04 -36.04 -20.70
CA ILE A 43 7.08 -35.96 -21.72
C ILE A 43 8.37 -36.51 -21.13
N GLU A 44 9.06 -37.38 -21.86
CA GLU A 44 10.29 -38.04 -21.43
C GLU A 44 11.36 -37.06 -20.95
N ALA A 45 11.51 -35.92 -21.64
CA ALA A 45 12.45 -34.86 -21.28
C ALA A 45 12.25 -34.30 -19.85
N PHE A 46 11.06 -34.44 -19.27
CA PHE A 46 10.74 -33.94 -17.93
C PHE A 46 10.49 -35.04 -16.89
N CYS A 47 10.27 -36.29 -17.33
CA CYS A 47 9.92 -37.40 -16.46
C CYS A 47 11.09 -38.36 -16.28
N LYS A 48 11.68 -38.34 -15.09
CA LYS A 48 12.73 -39.31 -14.71
C LYS A 48 12.12 -40.66 -14.38
N GLU A 49 12.80 -41.74 -14.78
CA GLU A 49 12.31 -43.12 -14.57
C GLU A 49 12.07 -43.45 -13.09
N GLY A 50 12.95 -43.01 -12.19
CA GLY A 50 12.80 -43.21 -10.74
C GLY A 50 11.61 -42.47 -10.09
N LYS A 51 10.88 -41.64 -10.83
CA LYS A 51 9.62 -41.03 -10.34
C LYS A 51 8.38 -41.83 -10.70
N LYS A 52 8.47 -42.71 -11.70
CA LYS A 52 7.34 -43.55 -12.12
C LYS A 52 6.96 -44.61 -11.09
N THR A 53 7.82 -44.82 -10.08
CA THR A 53 7.59 -45.72 -8.94
C THR A 53 6.96 -45.01 -7.73
N GLU A 54 6.70 -43.70 -7.81
CA GLU A 54 6.00 -42.97 -6.75
C GLU A 54 4.52 -43.39 -6.67
N ARG A 55 3.93 -43.36 -5.47
CA ARG A 55 2.52 -43.69 -5.26
C ARG A 55 1.63 -42.63 -5.93
N ASP A 56 0.66 -43.06 -6.73
CA ASP A 56 -0.36 -42.17 -7.28
C ASP A 56 -1.28 -41.66 -6.14
N MET A 57 -1.30 -40.35 -5.94
CA MET A 57 -2.15 -39.65 -4.96
C MET A 57 -3.31 -38.89 -5.61
N VAL A 58 -3.48 -39.00 -6.93
CA VAL A 58 -4.47 -38.21 -7.68
C VAL A 58 -5.89 -38.52 -7.22
N GLU A 59 -6.23 -39.79 -6.96
CA GLU A 59 -7.56 -40.20 -6.51
C GLU A 59 -7.87 -39.71 -5.09
N ASP A 60 -6.90 -39.79 -4.18
CA ASP A 60 -7.02 -39.24 -2.82
C ASP A 60 -7.26 -37.71 -2.84
N LEU A 61 -6.60 -37.01 -3.77
CA LEU A 61 -6.75 -35.56 -3.97
C LEU A 61 -8.04 -35.17 -4.69
N GLN A 62 -8.59 -36.05 -5.53
CA GLN A 62 -9.92 -35.90 -6.12
C GLN A 62 -10.99 -36.01 -5.04
N ASN A 63 -10.90 -37.04 -4.20
CA ASN A 63 -11.87 -37.28 -3.12
C ASN A 63 -11.88 -36.17 -2.07
N SER A 64 -10.73 -35.53 -1.81
CA SER A 64 -10.64 -34.37 -0.91
C SER A 64 -10.97 -33.01 -1.57
N GLY A 65 -11.20 -32.97 -2.88
CA GLY A 65 -11.47 -31.73 -3.65
C GLY A 65 -10.26 -30.81 -3.83
N LEU A 66 -9.10 -31.12 -3.21
CA LEU A 66 -7.88 -30.33 -3.31
C LEU A 66 -7.33 -30.29 -4.75
N LEU A 67 -7.49 -31.38 -5.50
CA LEU A 67 -7.03 -31.42 -6.88
C LEU A 67 -7.72 -30.36 -7.73
N PHE A 68 -9.01 -30.12 -7.50
CA PHE A 68 -9.78 -29.13 -8.26
C PHE A 68 -9.27 -27.71 -8.04
N ILE A 69 -8.94 -27.35 -6.80
CA ILE A 69 -8.40 -26.03 -6.45
C ILE A 69 -7.03 -25.82 -7.13
N VAL A 70 -6.16 -26.82 -7.05
CA VAL A 70 -4.82 -26.77 -7.66
C VAL A 70 -4.94 -26.71 -9.19
N MET A 71 -5.83 -27.51 -9.78
CA MET A 71 -6.07 -27.52 -11.21
C MET A 71 -6.63 -26.20 -11.73
N THR A 72 -7.57 -25.59 -11.02
CA THR A 72 -8.12 -24.28 -11.39
C THR A 72 -7.02 -23.22 -11.48
N ALA A 73 -6.11 -23.19 -10.49
CA ALA A 73 -4.97 -22.27 -10.51
C ALA A 73 -4.02 -22.53 -11.70
N ILE A 74 -3.78 -23.80 -12.02
CA ILE A 74 -2.90 -24.20 -13.12
C ILE A 74 -3.54 -23.97 -14.49
N GLN A 75 -4.84 -24.20 -14.64
CA GLN A 75 -5.59 -23.91 -15.86
C GLN A 75 -5.58 -22.41 -16.18
N ASN A 76 -5.79 -21.57 -15.17
CA ASN A 76 -5.65 -20.12 -15.32
C ASN A 76 -4.24 -19.74 -15.81
N LEU A 77 -3.21 -20.36 -15.24
CA LEU A 77 -1.84 -20.12 -15.69
C LEU A 77 -1.59 -20.66 -17.12
N ALA A 78 -2.13 -21.82 -17.45
CA ALA A 78 -2.00 -22.46 -18.76
C ALA A 78 -2.73 -21.67 -19.86
N ALA A 79 -3.82 -20.96 -19.55
CA ALA A 79 -4.47 -20.04 -20.47
C ALA A 79 -3.52 -18.90 -20.93
N HIS A 80 -2.53 -18.55 -20.11
CA HIS A 80 -1.50 -17.56 -20.42
C HIS A 80 -0.23 -18.15 -21.07
N SER A 81 -0.26 -19.41 -21.55
CA SER A 81 0.88 -20.08 -22.20
C SER A 81 1.47 -19.27 -23.37
N LYS A 82 0.63 -18.57 -24.13
CA LYS A 82 1.08 -17.67 -25.20
C LYS A 82 2.00 -16.57 -24.67
N SER A 83 1.56 -15.85 -23.63
CA SER A 83 2.36 -14.77 -23.03
C SER A 83 3.64 -15.31 -22.40
N LEU A 84 3.58 -16.48 -21.76
CA LEU A 84 4.75 -17.13 -21.18
C LEU A 84 5.79 -17.52 -22.23
N LEU A 85 5.35 -18.05 -23.38
CA LEU A 85 6.24 -18.48 -24.46
C LEU A 85 6.96 -17.29 -25.10
N PHE A 86 6.29 -16.15 -25.28
CA PHE A 86 6.89 -14.94 -25.82
C PHE A 86 7.62 -14.08 -24.78
N ALA A 87 7.68 -14.52 -23.52
CA ALA A 87 8.14 -13.71 -22.39
C ALA A 87 7.50 -12.31 -22.38
N ALA A 88 6.23 -12.23 -22.81
CA ALA A 88 5.48 -10.99 -22.90
C ALA A 88 5.05 -10.59 -21.48
N ASP A 89 5.94 -9.85 -20.81
CA ASP A 89 5.63 -9.23 -19.54
C ASP A 89 5.03 -7.83 -19.77
N ASN A 90 4.01 -7.50 -18.98
CA ASN A 90 3.54 -6.12 -18.88
C ASN A 90 4.54 -5.26 -18.10
N ASN A 91 5.58 -5.85 -17.54
CA ASN A 91 6.58 -5.22 -16.69
C ASN A 91 7.28 -4.06 -17.40
N CYS A 92 7.61 -4.17 -18.69
CA CYS A 92 8.19 -3.05 -19.43
C CYS A 92 7.23 -1.84 -19.52
N VAL A 93 5.94 -2.10 -19.77
CA VAL A 93 4.89 -1.09 -19.84
C VAL A 93 4.58 -0.52 -18.45
N GLU A 94 4.51 -1.36 -17.42
CA GLU A 94 4.29 -0.98 -16.02
C GLU A 94 5.46 -0.14 -15.49
N GLN A 95 6.70 -0.54 -15.79
CA GLN A 95 7.89 0.23 -15.43
C GLN A 95 7.90 1.60 -16.09
N PHE A 96 7.54 1.68 -17.38
CA PHE A 96 7.43 2.94 -18.08
C PHE A 96 6.29 3.80 -17.50
N ASN A 97 5.11 3.23 -17.29
CA ASN A 97 3.97 3.92 -16.68
C ASN A 97 4.28 4.44 -15.27
N ALA A 98 5.09 3.72 -14.49
CA ALA A 98 5.56 4.19 -13.19
C ALA A 98 6.50 5.41 -13.30
N ILE A 99 7.25 5.55 -14.39
CA ILE A 99 8.07 6.74 -14.67
C ILE A 99 7.17 7.87 -15.13
N VAL A 100 6.27 7.62 -16.09
CA VAL A 100 5.29 8.59 -16.57
C VAL A 100 4.49 9.18 -15.41
N ALA A 101 4.02 8.34 -14.48
CA ALA A 101 3.31 8.79 -13.28
C ALA A 101 4.14 9.73 -12.39
N LYS A 102 5.46 9.51 -12.26
CA LYS A 102 6.36 10.41 -11.51
C LYS A 102 6.54 11.74 -12.21
N PHE A 103 6.66 11.75 -13.54
CA PHE A 103 6.77 12.96 -14.34
C PHE A 103 5.47 13.76 -14.34
N ILE A 104 4.32 13.10 -14.35
CA ILE A 104 3.00 13.72 -14.22
C ILE A 104 2.75 14.24 -12.79
N GLY A 105 3.42 13.68 -11.76
CA GLY A 105 3.20 14.03 -10.35
C GLY A 105 2.10 13.22 -9.67
N GLY A 106 1.60 12.17 -10.33
CA GLY A 106 0.49 11.34 -9.88
C GLY A 106 -0.80 12.11 -9.59
N LYS A 107 -1.72 11.52 -8.83
CA LYS A 107 -2.97 12.17 -8.38
C LYS A 107 -2.77 13.35 -7.41
N ARG A 108 -1.57 13.51 -6.84
CA ARG A 108 -1.33 14.44 -5.73
C ARG A 108 -1.11 15.89 -6.17
N ILE A 109 -0.66 16.11 -7.40
CA ILE A 109 -0.44 17.45 -7.93
C ILE A 109 -0.90 17.46 -9.39
N ASN A 110 -2.00 18.16 -9.68
CA ASN A 110 -2.48 18.30 -11.05
C ASN A 110 -1.64 19.37 -11.77
N PHE A 111 -0.69 18.90 -12.56
CA PHE A 111 0.09 19.78 -13.40
C PHE A 111 -0.47 19.93 -14.82
N CYS A 112 -1.60 19.28 -15.17
CA CYS A 112 -2.11 19.10 -16.53
C CYS A 112 -2.68 20.36 -17.20
N LEU A 113 -2.45 21.55 -16.66
CA LEU A 113 -2.87 22.81 -17.30
C LEU A 113 -1.80 23.22 -18.34
N ARG A 114 -2.22 23.42 -19.61
CA ARG A 114 -1.42 23.83 -20.81
C ARG A 114 -0.25 22.91 -21.21
N ASN A 115 -0.46 22.01 -22.19
CA ASN A 115 0.58 21.18 -22.89
C ASN A 115 1.61 20.44 -22.03
N SER A 116 1.40 20.42 -20.71
CA SER A 116 2.35 19.91 -19.74
C SER A 116 2.38 18.38 -19.73
N TYR A 117 1.26 17.72 -20.05
CA TYR A 117 1.17 16.26 -20.09
C TYR A 117 2.08 15.67 -21.16
N GLN A 118 1.95 16.13 -22.42
CA GLN A 118 2.74 15.59 -23.53
C GLN A 118 4.24 15.86 -23.34
N ALA A 119 4.60 17.06 -22.89
CA ALA A 119 5.99 17.38 -22.55
C ALA A 119 6.55 16.48 -21.43
N ARG A 120 5.74 16.13 -20.43
CA ARG A 120 6.12 15.22 -19.33
C ARG A 120 6.25 13.78 -19.79
N CYS A 121 5.36 13.30 -20.66
CA CYS A 121 5.47 11.99 -21.30
C CYS A 121 6.75 11.91 -22.14
N ASN A 122 7.04 12.93 -22.95
CA ASN A 122 8.29 13.01 -23.72
C ASN A 122 9.52 13.02 -22.81
N GLY A 123 9.49 13.79 -21.71
CA GLY A 123 10.55 13.78 -20.70
C GLY A 123 10.71 12.42 -20.01
N ALA A 124 9.61 11.71 -19.75
CA ALA A 124 9.63 10.35 -19.20
C ALA A 124 10.28 9.36 -20.17
N VAL A 125 9.99 9.44 -21.48
CA VAL A 125 10.63 8.62 -22.52
C VAL A 125 12.13 8.86 -22.55
N ILE A 126 12.56 10.12 -22.63
CA ILE A 126 14.00 10.46 -22.65
C ILE A 126 14.67 9.97 -21.36
N SER A 127 14.03 10.15 -20.19
CA SER A 127 14.58 9.69 -18.91
C SER A 127 14.64 8.16 -18.81
N HIS A 128 13.67 7.43 -19.37
CA HIS A 128 13.65 5.96 -19.36
C HIS A 128 14.80 5.40 -20.19
N ASN A 129 14.99 5.95 -21.39
CA ASN A 129 15.97 5.44 -22.35
C ASN A 129 17.40 5.89 -22.00
N SER A 130 17.61 7.18 -21.68
CA SER A 130 18.95 7.75 -21.45
C SER A 130 19.41 7.74 -20.00
N ARG A 131 18.49 7.62 -19.04
CA ARG A 131 18.73 7.80 -17.59
C ARG A 131 19.37 9.14 -17.19
N SER A 132 19.48 10.09 -18.13
CA SER A 132 20.15 11.40 -18.01
C SER A 132 19.39 12.48 -18.80
N LEU A 133 18.14 12.70 -18.39
CA LEU A 133 17.20 13.58 -19.07
C LEU A 133 17.77 14.96 -19.40
N MET A 134 18.30 15.67 -18.41
CA MET A 134 18.74 17.06 -18.57
C MET A 134 19.95 17.13 -19.48
N SER A 135 20.87 16.17 -19.35
CA SER A 135 22.04 16.10 -20.23
C SER A 135 21.67 15.77 -21.67
N SER A 136 20.75 14.84 -21.90
CA SER A 136 20.31 14.46 -23.24
C SER A 136 19.59 15.61 -23.94
N VAL A 137 18.69 16.30 -23.23
CA VAL A 137 17.97 17.46 -23.76
C VAL A 137 18.94 18.61 -24.06
N HIS A 138 19.83 18.96 -23.13
CA HIS A 138 20.79 20.04 -23.33
C HIS A 138 21.73 19.80 -24.50
N LYS A 139 22.29 18.59 -24.62
CA LYS A 139 23.19 18.25 -25.73
C LYS A 139 22.49 18.32 -27.08
N ASN A 140 21.22 17.91 -27.15
CA ASN A 140 20.45 17.96 -28.38
C ASN A 140 20.07 19.40 -28.75
N MET A 141 19.65 20.22 -27.77
CA MET A 141 19.23 21.60 -28.02
C MET A 141 20.38 22.55 -28.35
N TYR A 142 21.51 22.40 -27.65
CA TYR A 142 22.61 23.38 -27.72
C TYR A 142 23.91 22.82 -28.32
N ASN A 143 23.92 21.55 -28.77
CA ASN A 143 25.10 20.84 -29.28
C ASN A 143 26.33 20.92 -28.36
N THR A 144 26.10 21.19 -27.07
CA THR A 144 27.13 21.42 -26.06
C THR A 144 26.83 20.61 -24.83
N SER A 145 27.89 20.31 -24.08
CA SER A 145 27.78 19.60 -22.81
C SER A 145 27.16 20.50 -21.74
N PRO A 146 26.20 19.99 -20.94
CA PRO A 146 25.71 20.73 -19.79
C PRO A 146 26.81 20.93 -18.74
N GLY A 147 26.64 21.95 -17.90
CA GLY A 147 27.57 22.28 -16.82
C GLY A 147 27.76 21.14 -15.80
N ILE A 148 28.86 21.24 -15.04
CA ILE A 148 29.29 20.22 -14.07
C ILE A 148 28.20 19.92 -13.03
N CYS A 149 27.49 20.94 -12.56
CA CYS A 149 26.42 20.80 -11.56
C CYS A 149 25.32 19.84 -12.03
N VAL A 150 24.82 20.00 -13.27
CA VAL A 150 23.77 19.14 -13.85
C VAL A 150 24.27 17.70 -13.97
N LYS A 151 25.48 17.51 -14.50
CA LYS A 151 26.11 16.19 -14.63
C LYS A 151 26.29 15.52 -13.27
N SER A 152 26.71 16.27 -12.24
CA SER A 152 26.90 15.78 -10.88
C SER A 152 25.58 15.32 -10.26
N LEU A 153 24.53 16.13 -10.39
CA LEU A 153 23.19 15.80 -9.91
C LEU A 153 22.65 14.52 -10.55
N GLU A 154 22.78 14.38 -11.87
CA GLU A 154 22.32 13.19 -12.58
C GLU A 154 23.12 11.94 -12.21
N ARG A 155 24.46 12.05 -12.07
CA ARG A 155 25.31 10.97 -11.56
C ARG A 155 24.91 10.54 -10.15
N LYS A 156 24.64 11.48 -9.25
CA LYS A 156 24.15 11.19 -7.89
C LYS A 156 22.84 10.41 -7.92
N ARG A 157 21.85 10.87 -8.71
CA ARG A 157 20.57 10.17 -8.90
C ARG A 157 20.73 8.77 -9.50
N GLN A 158 21.67 8.58 -10.43
CA GLN A 158 21.99 7.27 -10.99
C GLN A 158 22.57 6.32 -9.94
N LYS A 159 23.52 6.77 -9.13
CA LYS A 159 24.09 5.99 -8.01
C LYS A 159 23.00 5.59 -7.01
N GLU A 160 22.15 6.54 -6.60
CA GLU A 160 21.03 6.25 -5.68
C GLU A 160 20.05 5.21 -6.25
N ARG A 161 19.75 5.27 -7.56
CA ARG A 161 18.91 4.25 -8.21
C ARG A 161 19.56 2.88 -8.25
N GLN A 162 20.87 2.81 -8.51
CA GLN A 162 21.61 1.55 -8.50
C GLN A 162 21.67 0.95 -7.09
N GLN A 163 21.92 1.77 -6.06
CA GLN A 163 21.91 1.32 -4.66
C GLN A 163 20.53 0.81 -4.19
N ARG A 164 19.45 1.26 -4.83
CA ARG A 164 18.08 0.75 -4.59
C ARG A 164 17.78 -0.54 -5.36
N LYS A 165 18.43 -0.79 -6.50
CA LYS A 165 18.31 -2.06 -7.25
C LYS A 165 19.02 -3.17 -6.46
N GLY A 166 18.27 -3.93 -5.68
CA GLY A 166 18.78 -5.05 -4.88
C GLY A 166 18.41 -4.97 -3.41
N LYS A 167 18.03 -3.77 -2.92
CA LYS A 167 17.34 -3.67 -1.63
C LYS A 167 15.88 -4.02 -1.87
N LEU A 168 15.49 -5.26 -1.58
CA LEU A 168 14.09 -5.56 -1.27
C LEU A 168 13.65 -4.47 -0.31
N HIS A 169 12.63 -3.71 -0.68
CA HIS A 169 12.05 -2.72 0.21
C HIS A 169 11.48 -3.51 1.39
N GLN A 170 12.30 -3.79 2.40
CA GLN A 170 11.83 -4.12 3.72
C GLN A 170 11.12 -2.85 4.15
N CYS A 171 9.83 -2.78 3.80
CA CYS A 171 8.93 -1.89 4.49
C CYS A 171 9.11 -2.32 5.94
N ARG A 172 9.88 -1.55 6.70
CA ARG A 172 9.90 -1.65 8.15
C ARG A 172 8.47 -1.31 8.53
N LYS A 173 7.59 -2.32 8.52
CA LYS A 173 6.28 -2.31 9.11
C LYS A 173 6.52 -2.17 10.60
N THR A 174 6.94 -0.99 11.03
CA THR A 174 6.92 -0.57 12.42
C THR A 174 5.48 -0.17 12.73
N LEU A 175 4.54 -1.08 12.47
CA LEU A 175 3.15 -0.92 12.88
C LEU A 175 3.05 -0.99 14.41
N PHE A 176 4.05 -1.58 15.07
CA PHE A 176 4.12 -1.74 16.52
C PHE A 176 5.57 -1.61 16.99
N ARG A 177 6.20 -0.45 16.77
CA ARG A 177 7.30 -0.12 17.69
C ARG A 177 6.59 0.18 19.00
N ASP A 178 6.76 -0.66 20.00
CA ASP A 178 6.39 -0.34 21.38
C ASP A 178 7.08 0.97 21.71
N LYS A 179 6.36 2.08 21.47
CA LYS A 179 6.71 3.36 22.06
C LYS A 179 6.69 3.05 23.53
N ALA A 180 7.86 3.08 24.17
CA ALA A 180 8.04 2.88 25.59
C ALA A 180 6.77 3.31 26.32
N ARG A 181 6.11 2.36 27.01
CA ARG A 181 4.82 2.55 27.69
C ARG A 181 4.79 3.97 28.25
N ASN A 182 3.96 4.82 27.67
CA ASN A 182 3.97 6.23 28.02
C ASN A 182 3.52 6.34 29.48
N LYS A 183 4.47 6.50 30.41
CA LYS A 183 4.21 6.48 31.85
C LYS A 183 3.24 7.57 32.30
N SER A 184 3.08 8.60 31.47
CA SER A 184 2.21 9.75 31.71
C SER A 184 0.78 9.58 31.20
N TYR A 185 0.46 8.57 30.38
CA TYR A 185 -0.90 8.39 29.85
C TYR A 185 -1.21 6.94 29.44
N GLY A 186 -2.43 6.48 29.74
CA GLY A 186 -2.98 5.20 29.29
C GLY A 186 -3.14 4.17 30.42
N PRO A 187 -3.48 2.91 30.10
CA PRO A 187 -3.75 1.86 31.10
C PRO A 187 -2.58 1.48 32.01
N SER A 188 -1.38 2.02 31.76
CA SER A 188 -0.15 1.77 32.52
C SER A 188 0.40 3.05 33.18
N ALA A 189 -0.44 4.08 33.38
CA ALA A 189 -0.02 5.29 34.08
C ALA A 189 0.27 4.99 35.56
N GLU A 190 1.46 5.38 36.03
CA GLU A 190 1.99 4.98 37.34
C GLU A 190 1.38 5.77 38.52
N LYS A 191 0.87 6.99 38.29
CA LYS A 191 0.30 7.82 39.36
C LYS A 191 -0.75 8.80 38.80
N PRO A 192 -1.91 8.96 39.44
CA PRO A 192 -2.84 10.03 39.11
C PRO A 192 -2.24 11.39 39.49
N ASP A 193 -2.40 12.39 38.62
CA ASP A 193 -1.85 13.75 38.79
C ASP A 193 -2.51 14.53 39.96
N LEU A 194 -3.68 14.07 40.40
CA LEU A 194 -4.51 14.71 41.43
C LEU A 194 -4.99 13.68 42.45
N LEU A 195 -5.19 14.13 43.69
CA LEU A 195 -5.90 13.32 44.68
C LEU A 195 -7.35 13.10 44.24
N GLU A 196 -7.90 11.92 44.53
CA GLU A 196 -9.26 11.53 44.14
C GLU A 196 -10.34 12.54 44.59
N GLN A 197 -10.16 13.12 45.79
CA GLN A 197 -11.06 14.13 46.32
C GLN A 197 -11.02 15.43 45.51
N GLU A 198 -9.83 15.91 45.17
CA GLU A 198 -9.65 17.11 44.33
C GLU A 198 -10.18 16.89 42.92
N PHE A 199 -10.01 15.67 42.37
CA PHE A 199 -10.55 15.30 41.07
C PHE A 199 -12.08 15.37 41.07
N ARG A 200 -12.73 14.80 42.10
CA ARG A 200 -14.19 14.85 42.24
C ARG A 200 -14.71 16.29 42.34
N GLN A 201 -14.06 17.12 43.15
CA GLN A 201 -14.41 18.53 43.28
C GLN A 201 -14.28 19.27 41.95
N LYS A 202 -13.16 19.12 41.24
CA LYS A 202 -12.95 19.74 39.92
C LYS A 202 -13.95 19.24 38.88
N ARG A 203 -14.29 17.95 38.89
CA ARG A 203 -15.32 17.37 38.01
C ARG A 203 -16.67 18.03 38.26
N GLU A 204 -17.09 18.16 39.51
CA GLU A 204 -18.37 18.78 39.86
C GLU A 204 -18.41 20.26 39.49
N GLN A 205 -17.33 21.00 39.76
CA GLN A 205 -17.20 22.40 39.35
C GLN A 205 -17.31 22.54 37.83
N MET A 206 -16.65 21.67 37.07
CA MET A 206 -16.71 21.67 35.62
C MET A 206 -18.14 21.39 35.12
N ILE A 207 -18.82 20.38 35.66
CA ILE A 207 -20.21 20.07 35.27
C ILE A 207 -21.14 21.25 35.56
N LYS A 208 -21.02 21.86 36.75
CA LYS A 208 -21.81 23.05 37.12
C LYS A 208 -21.53 24.22 36.18
N SER A 209 -20.28 24.45 35.78
CA SER A 209 -19.92 25.52 34.84
C SER A 209 -20.49 25.34 33.42
N LEU A 210 -20.90 24.12 33.06
CA LEU A 210 -21.48 23.81 31.75
C LEU A 210 -23.01 23.86 31.74
N GLN A 211 -23.65 23.84 32.91
CA GLN A 211 -25.10 24.00 33.03
C GLN A 211 -25.44 25.45 32.71
N LEU A 212 -26.32 25.64 31.73
CA LEU A 212 -26.85 26.92 31.32
C LEU A 212 -28.35 26.91 31.56
N SER A 213 -28.89 28.04 31.99
CA SER A 213 -30.34 28.27 31.96
C SER A 213 -30.85 28.41 30.52
N ASP A 214 -32.15 28.24 30.31
CA ASP A 214 -32.77 28.35 28.98
C ASP A 214 -32.54 29.74 28.35
N ALA A 215 -32.54 30.79 29.17
CA ALA A 215 -32.28 32.16 28.73
C ALA A 215 -30.83 32.36 28.26
N GLU A 216 -29.86 31.80 29.00
CA GLU A 216 -28.44 31.86 28.63
C GLU A 216 -28.15 31.01 27.39
N ALA A 217 -28.79 29.85 27.27
CA ALA A 217 -28.68 28.99 26.09
C ALA A 217 -29.17 29.71 24.82
N ALA A 218 -30.32 30.38 24.89
CA ALA A 218 -30.85 31.18 23.77
C ALA A 218 -29.94 32.37 23.42
N SER A 219 -29.35 33.03 24.42
CA SER A 219 -28.38 34.09 24.18
C SER A 219 -27.10 33.57 23.51
N LEU A 220 -26.61 32.41 23.95
CA LEU A 220 -25.41 31.79 23.41
C LEU A 220 -25.62 31.29 21.97
N GLU A 221 -26.80 30.75 21.66
CA GLU A 221 -27.18 30.37 20.30
C GLU A 221 -27.11 31.59 19.38
N ARG A 222 -27.75 32.70 19.76
CA ARG A 222 -27.72 33.96 18.99
C ARG A 222 -26.30 34.49 18.79
N ALA A 223 -25.46 34.43 19.82
CA ALA A 223 -24.06 34.87 19.74
C ALA A 223 -23.17 33.94 18.89
N THR A 224 -23.62 32.73 18.57
CA THR A 224 -22.84 31.72 17.86
C THR A 224 -23.44 31.28 16.52
N ILE A 225 -24.35 32.09 15.95
CA ILE A 225 -25.01 31.87 14.65
C ILE A 225 -24.01 31.57 13.53
N GLU A 226 -22.84 32.23 13.52
CA GLU A 226 -21.81 32.04 12.50
C GLU A 226 -21.04 30.70 12.60
N GLN A 227 -21.38 29.86 13.58
CA GLN A 227 -20.82 28.52 13.78
C GLN A 227 -19.29 28.54 13.76
N LYS A 228 -18.67 27.89 12.75
CA LYS A 228 -17.21 27.79 12.60
C LYS A 228 -16.51 29.15 12.46
N GLY A 229 -17.22 30.18 11.99
CA GLY A 229 -16.72 31.56 11.89
C GLY A 229 -16.48 32.20 13.26
N SER A 230 -17.29 31.86 14.25
CA SER A 230 -17.21 32.41 15.61
C SER A 230 -16.09 31.74 16.43
N SER A 231 -15.30 32.55 17.14
CA SER A 231 -14.36 32.06 18.16
C SER A 231 -15.11 31.48 19.35
N LEU A 232 -16.18 32.15 19.78
CA LEU A 232 -17.03 31.74 20.91
C LEU A 232 -17.67 30.37 20.66
N TRP A 233 -18.16 30.11 19.45
CA TRP A 233 -18.69 28.78 19.09
C TRP A 233 -17.62 27.69 19.21
N ARG A 234 -16.38 27.96 18.78
CA ARG A 234 -15.27 27.01 18.91
C ARG A 234 -14.87 26.79 20.37
N GLU A 235 -14.96 27.82 21.22
CA GLU A 235 -14.70 27.70 22.65
C GLU A 235 -15.74 26.86 23.37
N GLU A 236 -17.02 27.16 23.19
CA GLU A 236 -18.10 26.41 23.83
C GLU A 236 -18.18 24.96 23.34
N ARG A 237 -17.96 24.74 22.04
CA ARG A 237 -17.91 23.41 21.46
C ARG A 237 -16.76 22.56 22.00
N ARG A 238 -15.63 23.17 22.41
CA ARG A 238 -14.48 22.46 23.00
C ARG A 238 -14.78 21.94 24.41
N LYS A 239 -15.63 22.63 25.15
CA LYS A 239 -15.99 22.27 26.53
C LYS A 239 -17.08 21.19 26.60
N ARG A 240 -17.80 20.95 25.50
CA ARG A 240 -19.05 20.16 25.46
C ARG A 240 -18.93 18.91 24.58
N LEU A 241 -19.69 17.88 24.95
CA LEU A 241 -19.95 16.75 24.05
C LEU A 241 -21.01 17.15 23.03
N THR A 242 -20.67 17.03 21.76
CA THR A 242 -21.52 17.45 20.66
C THR A 242 -22.20 16.26 20.00
N ALA A 243 -23.35 16.49 19.36
CA ALA A 243 -24.14 15.46 18.68
C ALA A 243 -23.29 14.59 17.71
N SER A 244 -22.36 15.20 16.98
CA SER A 244 -21.45 14.51 16.06
C SER A 244 -20.51 13.49 16.73
N ASP A 245 -20.22 13.65 18.02
CA ASP A 245 -19.33 12.77 18.77
C ASP A 245 -20.10 11.78 19.65
N PHE A 246 -21.37 12.07 19.92
CA PHE A 246 -22.22 11.27 20.78
C PHE A 246 -22.33 9.82 20.28
N GLY A 247 -22.57 9.62 18.98
CA GLY A 247 -22.64 8.28 18.39
C GLY A 247 -21.33 7.48 18.52
N ILE A 248 -20.18 8.15 18.37
CA ILE A 248 -18.86 7.50 18.52
C ILE A 248 -18.64 7.05 19.96
N ILE A 249 -19.13 7.80 20.93
CA ILE A 249 -18.97 7.50 22.36
C ILE A 249 -19.95 6.40 22.79
N CYS A 250 -21.23 6.52 22.44
CA CYS A 250 -22.28 5.58 22.84
C CYS A 250 -22.12 4.21 22.17
N CYS A 251 -21.68 4.16 20.90
CA CYS A 251 -21.50 2.90 20.18
C CYS A 251 -20.10 2.27 20.39
N ARG A 252 -19.29 2.81 21.32
CA ARG A 252 -17.96 2.28 21.60
C ARG A 252 -18.06 0.96 22.35
N LYS A 253 -17.43 -0.09 21.80
CA LYS A 253 -17.25 -1.37 22.51
C LYS A 253 -16.32 -1.19 23.71
N GLU A 254 -16.58 -1.93 24.79
CA GLU A 254 -15.77 -1.90 26.02
C GLU A 254 -14.29 -2.27 25.76
N SER A 255 -14.05 -3.19 24.82
CA SER A 255 -12.72 -3.63 24.41
C SER A 255 -11.94 -2.59 23.56
N THR A 256 -12.59 -1.54 23.08
CA THR A 256 -11.95 -0.49 22.26
C THR A 256 -11.47 0.66 23.14
N SER A 257 -10.15 0.92 23.11
CA SER A 257 -9.53 2.05 23.83
C SER A 257 -10.17 3.40 23.45
N CYS A 258 -10.50 4.22 24.46
CA CYS A 258 -11.01 5.59 24.28
C CYS A 258 -9.91 6.63 24.00
N GLU A 259 -8.64 6.21 23.95
CA GLU A 259 -7.48 7.11 23.86
C GLU A 259 -7.54 8.06 22.66
N ASN A 260 -7.90 7.56 21.49
CA ASN A 260 -7.98 8.40 20.29
C ASN A 260 -9.15 9.38 20.34
N ILE A 261 -10.26 9.00 20.98
CA ILE A 261 -11.43 9.87 21.18
C ILE A 261 -11.04 11.02 22.10
N ILE A 262 -10.41 10.70 23.24
CA ILE A 262 -9.91 11.68 24.22
C ILE A 262 -8.88 12.60 23.56
N LYS A 263 -7.91 12.05 22.81
CA LYS A 263 -6.93 12.85 22.07
C LYS A 263 -7.59 13.80 21.08
N ASN A 264 -8.58 13.35 20.31
CA ASN A 264 -9.24 14.21 19.33
C ASN A 264 -10.05 15.33 20.00
N LYS A 265 -10.60 15.07 21.19
CA LYS A 265 -11.30 16.07 22.00
C LYS A 265 -10.37 17.06 22.69
N LEU A 266 -9.26 16.59 23.27
CA LEU A 266 -8.31 17.41 24.03
C LEU A 266 -7.24 18.12 23.17
N LYS A 267 -7.02 17.72 21.91
CA LYS A 267 -5.94 18.27 21.04
C LYS A 267 -6.26 19.61 20.37
N PHE A 268 -7.44 20.20 20.57
CA PHE A 268 -7.56 21.64 20.33
C PHE A 268 -6.94 22.35 21.52
N PRO A 269 -5.93 23.22 21.33
CA PRO A 269 -4.98 23.60 22.38
C PRO A 269 -5.72 24.15 23.60
N PHE A 270 -5.78 23.32 24.64
CA PHE A 270 -5.88 23.78 26.01
C PHE A 270 -4.51 24.38 26.32
N SER A 271 -4.42 25.70 26.27
CA SER A 271 -3.41 26.41 27.06
C SER A 271 -3.79 26.22 28.52
N PHE A 272 -3.42 25.07 29.10
CA PHE A 272 -3.19 25.04 30.53
C PHE A 272 -2.06 26.06 30.75
N GLY A 273 -2.41 27.20 31.35
CA GLY A 273 -1.40 28.12 31.87
C GLY A 273 -0.44 27.27 32.70
N ARG A 274 0.84 27.32 32.31
CA ARG A 274 1.92 26.81 33.15
C ARG A 274 1.84 27.60 34.45
N LEU A 275 1.38 26.94 35.51
CA LEU A 275 1.79 27.25 36.88
C LEU A 275 3.15 26.58 37.10
#